data_AF-A0A443B7R0-F1
#
_entry.id   AF-A0A443B7R0-F1
#
_cell.length_a   1.000
_cell.length_b   1.000
_cell.length_c   1.000
_cell.angle_alpha   90.00
_cell.angle_beta   90.00
_cell.angle_gamma   90.00
#
_symmetry.space_group_name_H-M   'P 1'
#
loop_
_entity.id
_entity.type
_entity.pdbx_description
1 polymer ?
#
loop_
_entity_poly.entity_id
_entity_poly.type
_entity_poly.pdbx_seq_one_letter_code
_entity_poly.pdbx_strand_id
1 'polypeptide(L)'
;MPARPIVATAAAILIAATSMAHARPDTRAMTCEQTQLLIQSRRAVVLTTGRNTYDRYVRRFGNECDWPEVPVAAYVRTLDGQCRVHRCEEPVFDFPD
;
A
#
# COMPACT_ATOMS: atom_id res chain seq x y z
N MET A 1 53.72 26.27 -5.25
CA MET A 1 53.05 25.20 -6.02
C MET A 1 51.55 25.33 -5.80
N PRO A 2 50.73 25.59 -6.83
CA PRO A 2 49.32 25.89 -6.65
C PRO A 2 48.56 24.59 -6.33
N ALA A 3 47.93 24.52 -5.15
CA ALA A 3 47.00 23.46 -4.81
C ALA A 3 45.81 23.56 -5.77
N ARG A 4 45.70 22.58 -6.67
CA ARG A 4 44.69 22.49 -7.72
C ARG A 4 43.29 22.58 -7.11
N PRO A 5 42.39 23.47 -7.59
CA PRO A 5 41.01 23.57 -7.12
C PRO A 5 40.12 22.45 -7.69
N ILE A 6 40.71 21.29 -8.02
CA ILE A 6 40.03 20.17 -8.68
C ILE A 6 39.55 19.15 -7.64
N VAL A 7 40.11 19.17 -6.42
CA VAL A 7 39.72 18.22 -5.36
C VAL A 7 38.39 18.61 -4.70
N ALA A 8 37.97 19.87 -4.80
CA ALA A 8 36.77 20.37 -4.11
C ALA A 8 35.44 19.96 -4.75
N THR A 9 35.42 19.50 -6.01
CA THR A 9 34.17 19.16 -6.73
C THR A 9 33.72 17.70 -6.59
N ALA A 10 34.53 16.81 -6.03
CA ALA A 10 34.18 15.39 -5.89
C ALA A 10 33.39 15.05 -4.60
N ALA A 11 33.30 15.97 -3.64
CA ALA A 11 32.73 15.68 -2.31
C ALA A 11 31.20 15.86 -2.19
N ALA A 12 30.52 16.38 -3.22
CA ALA A 12 29.12 16.82 -3.10
C ALA A 12 28.04 15.79 -3.53
N ILE A 13 28.40 14.54 -3.84
CA ILE A 13 27.44 13.55 -4.40
C ILE A 13 26.86 12.60 -3.32
N LEU A 14 27.17 12.81 -2.04
CA LEU A 14 26.59 12.01 -0.94
C LEU A 14 25.18 12.52 -0.55
N ILE A 15 24.26 12.60 -1.51
CA ILE A 15 22.83 12.66 -1.18
C ILE A 15 22.44 11.25 -0.78
N ALA A 16 22.48 10.98 0.52
CA ALA A 16 21.99 9.76 1.11
C ALA A 16 20.52 9.58 0.70
N ALA A 17 20.25 8.69 -0.26
CA ALA A 17 18.92 8.19 -0.50
C ALA A 17 18.54 7.34 0.73
N THR A 18 18.01 7.98 1.77
CA THR A 18 17.38 7.27 2.87
C THR A 18 16.17 6.56 2.27
N SER A 19 16.31 5.27 2.00
CA SER A 19 15.17 4.39 1.73
C SER A 19 14.32 4.37 3.00
N MET A 20 13.38 5.31 3.10
CA MET A 20 12.29 5.15 4.04
C MET A 20 11.58 3.89 3.58
N ALA A 21 11.81 2.77 4.28
CA ALA A 21 10.98 1.59 4.12
C ALA A 21 9.54 2.10 4.21
N HIS A 22 8.80 2.06 3.09
CA HIS A 22 7.49 2.69 3.03
C HIS A 22 6.63 2.06 4.11
N ALA A 23 6.41 2.81 5.19
CA ALA A 23 5.58 2.35 6.30
C ALA A 23 4.21 2.00 5.71
N ARG A 24 3.73 0.78 6.01
CA ARG A 24 2.39 0.34 5.63
C ARG A 24 1.39 1.31 6.26
N PRO A 25 0.68 2.13 5.48
CA PRO A 25 -0.25 3.10 6.04
C PRO A 25 -1.28 2.40 6.91
N ASP A 26 -1.60 2.99 8.06
CA ASP A 26 -2.57 2.46 8.99
C ASP A 26 -3.95 3.05 8.68
N THR A 27 -4.92 2.18 8.37
CA THR A 27 -6.28 2.63 8.05
C THR A 27 -6.90 3.40 9.21
N ARG A 28 -6.52 3.11 10.45
CA ARG A 28 -7.03 3.77 11.66
C ARG A 28 -6.57 5.22 11.79
N ALA A 29 -5.59 5.64 11.00
CA ALA A 29 -5.09 7.02 10.92
C ALA A 29 -5.60 7.78 9.69
N MET A 30 -6.43 7.16 8.85
CA MET A 30 -7.01 7.74 7.64
C MET A 30 -8.53 7.72 7.69
N THR A 31 -9.20 8.64 7.00
CA THR A 31 -10.65 8.53 6.75
C THR A 31 -10.95 7.39 5.76
N CYS A 32 -12.21 6.99 5.67
CA CYS A 32 -12.62 6.00 4.67
C CYS A 32 -12.33 6.52 3.25
N GLU A 33 -12.60 7.79 2.97
CA GLU A 33 -12.31 8.41 1.69
C GLU A 33 -10.81 8.37 1.36
N GLN A 34 -9.94 8.76 2.29
CA GLN A 34 -8.49 8.70 2.10
C GLN A 34 -8.00 7.27 1.83
N THR A 35 -8.56 6.30 2.56
CA THR A 35 -8.25 4.87 2.37
C THR A 35 -8.67 4.40 0.97
N GLN A 36 -9.87 4.76 0.50
CA GLN A 36 -10.33 4.46 -0.85
C GLN A 36 -9.43 5.07 -1.91
N LEU A 37 -9.15 6.38 -1.81
CA LEU A 37 -8.30 7.10 -2.76
C LEU A 37 -6.89 6.48 -2.84
N LEU A 38 -6.34 6.06 -1.70
CA LEU A 38 -5.06 5.38 -1.67
C LEU A 38 -5.09 4.02 -2.40
N ILE A 39 -6.12 3.20 -2.15
CA ILE A 39 -6.30 1.92 -2.84
C ILE A 39 -6.50 2.15 -4.34
N GLN A 40 -7.33 3.12 -4.73
CA GLN A 40 -7.61 3.41 -6.14
C GLN A 40 -6.38 3.93 -6.90
N SER A 41 -5.58 4.80 -6.28
CA SER A 41 -4.36 5.33 -6.89
C SER A 41 -3.28 4.26 -7.08
N ARG A 42 -3.13 3.35 -6.11
CA ARG A 42 -2.11 2.29 -6.15
C ARG A 42 -2.59 0.99 -6.80
N ARG A 43 -3.90 0.83 -7.00
CA ARG A 43 -4.61 -0.36 -7.47
C ARG A 43 -4.55 -1.56 -6.52
N ALA A 44 -3.40 -1.81 -5.91
CA ALA A 44 -3.18 -2.76 -4.82
C ALA A 44 -2.22 -2.16 -3.78
N VAL A 45 -2.56 -2.29 -2.49
CA VAL A 45 -1.74 -1.75 -1.39
C VAL A 45 -1.88 -2.57 -0.13
N VAL A 46 -0.76 -2.80 0.56
CA VAL A 46 -0.75 -3.43 1.89
C VAL A 46 -0.98 -2.35 2.95
N LEU A 47 -2.06 -2.51 3.73
CA LEU A 47 -2.44 -1.57 4.78
C LEU A 47 -2.45 -2.27 6.14
N THR A 48 -2.04 -1.54 7.18
CA THR A 48 -2.19 -1.97 8.57
C THR A 48 -3.62 -1.70 9.01
N THR A 49 -4.29 -2.68 9.61
CA THR A 49 -5.70 -2.57 10.07
C THR A 49 -5.88 -2.80 11.57
N GLY A 50 -4.79 -3.10 12.28
CA GLY A 50 -4.76 -3.37 13.71
C GLY A 50 -3.35 -3.27 14.27
N ARG A 51 -3.14 -3.62 15.54
CA ARG A 51 -1.81 -3.52 16.17
C ARG A 51 -0.78 -4.39 15.46
N ASN A 52 -1.20 -5.57 15.02
CA ASN A 52 -0.34 -6.58 14.37
C ASN A 52 -0.97 -7.15 13.09
N THR A 53 -2.12 -6.63 12.64
CA THR A 53 -2.83 -7.13 11.47
C THR A 53 -2.63 -6.19 10.28
N TYR A 54 -2.38 -6.80 9.13
CA TYR A 54 -2.26 -6.12 7.86
C TYR A 54 -2.83 -7.03 6.78
N ASP A 55 -3.33 -6.43 5.71
CA ASP A 55 -3.85 -7.16 4.56
C ASP A 55 -3.58 -6.36 3.28
N ARG A 56 -3.63 -7.03 2.13
CA ARG A 56 -3.52 -6.42 0.81
C ARG A 56 -4.91 -6.10 0.29
N TYR A 57 -5.18 -4.82 0.10
CA TYR A 57 -6.43 -4.34 -0.46
C TYR A 57 -6.25 -3.94 -1.91
N VAL A 58 -7.26 -4.24 -2.73
CA VAL A 58 -7.28 -3.99 -4.17
C VAL A 58 -8.46 -3.10 -4.55
N ARG A 59 -8.36 -2.45 -5.71
CA ARG A 59 -9.51 -1.78 -6.31
C ARG A 59 -10.60 -2.80 -6.65
N ARG A 60 -11.86 -2.37 -6.58
CA ARG A 60 -13.02 -3.22 -6.87
C ARG A 60 -13.02 -3.77 -8.30
N PHE A 61 -12.60 -2.95 -9.26
CA PHE A 61 -12.59 -3.29 -10.68
C PHE A 61 -11.16 -3.21 -11.19
N GLY A 62 -10.57 -4.37 -11.50
CA GLY A 62 -9.19 -4.47 -11.95
C GLY A 62 -8.73 -5.91 -12.09
N ASN A 63 -7.42 -6.07 -12.25
CA ASN A 63 -6.73 -7.33 -12.50
C ASN A 63 -5.63 -7.58 -11.47
N GLU A 64 -5.82 -7.09 -10.24
CA GLU A 64 -4.85 -7.21 -9.14
C GLU A 64 -5.03 -8.50 -8.31
N CYS A 65 -6.10 -9.25 -8.57
CA CYS A 65 -6.30 -10.59 -8.03
C CYS A 65 -5.81 -11.62 -9.06
N ASP A 66 -5.04 -12.59 -8.58
CA ASP A 66 -4.56 -13.69 -9.40
C ASP A 66 -5.66 -14.75 -9.50
N TRP A 67 -5.79 -15.41 -10.64
CA TRP A 67 -6.76 -16.50 -10.78
C TRP A 67 -6.38 -17.65 -9.82
N PRO A 68 -7.33 -18.21 -9.03
CA PRO A 68 -8.80 -18.08 -9.13
C PRO A 68 -9.44 -17.02 -8.22
N GLU A 69 -8.66 -16.16 -7.57
CA GLU A 69 -9.15 -15.13 -6.64
C GLU A 69 -9.97 -14.04 -7.34
N VAL A 70 -10.95 -13.49 -6.61
CA VAL A 70 -11.74 -12.34 -7.03
C VAL A 70 -11.76 -11.25 -5.97
N PRO A 71 -11.99 -9.97 -6.33
CA PRO A 71 -12.13 -8.90 -5.34
C PRO A 71 -13.40 -9.09 -4.50
N VAL A 72 -13.25 -9.50 -3.24
CA VAL A 72 -14.36 -9.66 -2.29
C VAL A 72 -14.40 -8.46 -1.34
N ALA A 73 -15.62 -7.99 -1.04
CA ALA A 73 -15.81 -6.87 -0.14
C ALA A 73 -15.42 -7.26 1.30
N ALA A 74 -14.57 -6.44 1.91
CA ALA A 74 -14.17 -6.52 3.30
C ALA A 74 -14.42 -5.19 4.00
N TYR A 75 -14.30 -5.17 5.33
CA TYR A 75 -14.51 -3.98 6.14
C TYR A 75 -13.33 -3.75 7.06
N VAL A 76 -12.81 -2.53 7.04
CA VAL A 76 -11.69 -2.10 7.88
C VAL A 76 -12.11 -0.93 8.75
N ARG A 77 -11.50 -0.84 9.94
CA ARG A 77 -11.67 0.32 10.81
C ARG A 77 -10.83 1.48 10.28
N THR A 78 -11.47 2.63 10.10
CA THR A 78 -10.87 3.92 9.74
C THR A 78 -11.08 4.93 10.86
N LEU A 79 -10.49 6.12 10.72
CA LEU A 79 -10.62 7.22 11.69
C LEU A 79 -12.08 7.64 11.92
N ASP A 80 -12.89 7.58 10.87
CA ASP A 80 -14.27 8.06 10.77
C ASP A 80 -15.33 6.93 10.85
N GLY A 81 -14.92 5.66 10.94
CA GLY A 81 -15.88 4.55 11.07
C GLY A 81 -15.42 3.23 10.45
N GLN A 82 -16.37 2.44 9.95
CA GLN A 82 -16.10 1.24 9.16
C GLN A 82 -16.08 1.63 7.68
N CYS A 83 -15.06 1.16 6.96
CA CYS A 83 -14.88 1.43 5.55
C CYS A 83 -14.94 0.14 4.73
N ARG A 84 -15.78 0.12 3.70
CA ARG A 84 -15.89 -1.02 2.77
C ARG A 84 -14.73 -1.00 1.78
N VAL A 85 -13.82 -1.97 1.87
CA VAL A 85 -12.68 -2.16 0.95
C VAL A 85 -12.83 -3.48 0.20
N HIS A 86 -11.89 -3.82 -0.67
CA HIS A 86 -11.86 -5.14 -1.33
C HIS A 86 -10.50 -5.78 -1.14
N ARG A 87 -10.47 -7.09 -0.95
CA ARG A 87 -9.26 -7.91 -0.97
C ARG A 87 -9.50 -9.12 -1.84
N CYS A 88 -8.42 -9.72 -2.33
CA CYS A 88 -8.54 -10.91 -3.14
C CYS A 88 -8.81 -12.11 -2.23
N GLU A 89 -9.87 -12.84 -2.55
CA GLU A 89 -10.20 -14.09 -1.88
C GLU A 89 -10.60 -15.09 -2.97
N GLU A 90 -10.25 -16.35 -2.77
CA GLU A 90 -10.78 -17.42 -3.61
C GLU A 90 -12.30 -17.49 -3.38
N PRO A 91 -13.12 -17.40 -4.43
CA PRO A 91 -14.55 -17.56 -4.28
C PRO A 91 -14.82 -18.94 -3.69
N VAL A 92 -15.62 -19.00 -2.62
CA VAL A 92 -16.09 -20.26 -2.08
C VAL A 92 -17.08 -20.84 -3.10
N PHE A 93 -16.56 -21.62 -4.04
CA PHE A 93 -17.39 -22.35 -4.98
C PHE A 93 -17.98 -23.56 -4.23
N ASP A 94 -19.21 -23.44 -3.76
CA ASP A 94 -20.04 -24.62 -3.52
C ASP A 94 -20.43 -25.12 -4.92
N PHE A 95 -19.63 -26.00 -5.50
CA PHE A 95 -20.01 -26.72 -6.71
C PHE A 95 -21.01 -27.81 -6.28
N PRO A 96 -22.29 -27.75 -6.67
CA PRO A 96 -23.15 -28.92 -6.52
C PRO A 96 -22.59 -30.05 -7.39
N ASP A 97 -22.37 -31.20 -6.76
CA ASP A 97 -21.92 -32.45 -7.42
C ASP A 97 -22.81 -32.86 -8.61
#